data_AF-A0AAU9RDC1-F1
#
_entry.id   AF-A0AAU9RDC1-F1
#
_cell.length_a   1.000
_cell.length_b   1.000
_cell.length_c   1.000
_cell.angle_alpha   90.00
_cell.angle_beta   90.00
_cell.angle_gamma   90.00
#
_symmetry.space_group_name_H-M   'P 1'
#
loop_
_entity.id
_entity.type
_entity.pdbx_description
1 polymer ?
#
loop_
_entity_poly.entity_id
_entity_poly.type
_entity_poly.pdbx_seq_one_letter_code
_entity_poly.pdbx_strand_id
1 'polypeptide(L)' 'MLLKAAAKDRNMKYDFCVESLESNPHSKSATSIKGLDYRRANEYLISAFDAPRICEDIFTKIKKAKSPIRDENNNII' A
#
# COMPACT_ATOMS: atom_id res chain seq x y z
N MET A 1 1.08 -9.42 8.87
CA MET A 1 1.77 -8.20 8.38
C MET A 1 1.84 -8.28 6.87
N LEU A 2 1.27 -7.31 6.17
CA LEU A 2 1.28 -7.25 4.70
C LEU A 2 2.70 -7.26 4.14
N LEU A 3 3.69 -6.69 4.84
CA LEU A 3 5.11 -6.84 4.49
C LEU A 3 5.59 -8.30 4.41
N LYS A 4 5.09 -9.19 5.28
CA LYS A 4 5.42 -10.63 5.22
C LYS A 4 4.71 -11.36 4.08
N ALA A 5 3.58 -10.84 3.61
CA ALA A 5 2.85 -11.37 2.46
C ALA A 5 3.47 -10.87 1.15
N ALA A 6 3.82 -9.58 1.09
CA ALA A 6 4.57 -8.94 0.03
C ALA A 6 5.89 -9.66 -0.24
N ALA A 7 6.66 -9.98 0.82
CA ALA A 7 7.91 -10.73 0.70
C ALA A 7 7.76 -12.14 0.07
N LYS A 8 6.53 -12.68 -0.02
CA LYS A 8 6.24 -13.95 -0.68
C LYS A 8 5.81 -13.79 -2.14
N ASP A 9 5.41 -12.59 -2.54
CA ASP A 9 5.03 -12.29 -3.92
C ASP A 9 6.22 -11.64 -4.65
N ARG A 10 6.73 -12.35 -5.66
CA ARG A 10 7.85 -11.88 -6.49
C ARG A 10 7.43 -10.85 -7.53
N ASN A 11 6.13 -10.69 -7.78
CA ASN A 11 5.59 -9.74 -8.74
C ASN A 11 5.13 -8.43 -8.10
N MET A 12 5.10 -8.35 -6.76
CA MET A 12 4.70 -7.14 -6.07
C MET A 12 5.74 -6.04 -6.30
N LYS A 13 5.32 -4.92 -6.90
CA LYS A 13 6.19 -3.76 -7.11
C LYS A 13 6.46 -3.08 -5.77
N TYR A 14 7.73 -3.06 -5.38
CA TYR A 14 8.18 -2.46 -4.12
C TYR A 14 8.38 -0.93 -4.22
N ASP A 15 8.13 -0.33 -5.38
CA ASP A 15 8.33 1.10 -5.64
C ASP A 15 7.65 1.97 -4.57
N PHE A 16 6.41 1.64 -4.19
CA PHE A 16 5.70 2.33 -3.12
C PHE A 16 6.35 2.19 -1.74
N CYS A 17 6.89 1.02 -1.41
CA CYS A 17 7.63 0.81 -0.16
C CYS A 17 8.93 1.61 -0.14
N VAL A 18 9.61 1.70 -1.29
CA VAL A 18 10.82 2.51 -1.47
C VAL A 18 10.49 4.00 -1.31
N GLU A 19 9.48 4.51 -2.01
CA GLU A 19 9.02 5.90 -1.88
C GLU A 19 8.61 6.25 -0.44
N SER A 20 7.88 5.35 0.24
CA SER A 20 7.48 5.55 1.64
C SER A 20 8.68 5.65 2.58
N LEU A 21 9.71 4.81 2.39
CA LEU A 21 10.95 4.87 3.17
C LEU A 21 11.78 6.11 2.82
N GLU A 22 11.88 6.47 1.54
CA GLU A 22 12.58 7.68 1.09
C GLU A 22 11.91 8.94 1.63
N SER A 23 10.58 8.99 1.71
CA SER A 23 9.87 10.15 2.28
C SER A 23 10.09 10.33 3.79
N ASN A 24 10.62 9.31 4.49
CA ASN A 24 10.87 9.35 5.92
C ASN A 24 12.32 9.75 6.24
N PRO A 25 12.57 10.94 6.83
CA PRO A 25 13.92 11.39 7.16
C PRO A 25 14.71 10.41 8.04
N HIS A 26 14.04 9.68 8.94
CA HIS A 26 14.68 8.69 9.81
C HIS A 26 15.21 7.50 9.00
N SER A 27 14.47 7.08 7.98
CA SER A 27 14.87 6.00 7.08
C SER A 27 15.97 6.45 6.12
N LYS A 28 16.00 7.72 5.69
CA LYS A 28 17.11 8.27 4.89
C LYS A 28 18.45 8.24 5.61
N SER A 29 18.45 8.45 6.92
CA SER A 29 19.66 8.41 7.75
C SER A 29 20.06 7.00 8.20
N ALA A 30 19.27 5.99 7.88
CA ALA A 30 19.51 4.63 8.31
C ALA A 30 20.71 4.01 7.58
N THR A 31 21.70 3.55 8.34
CA THR A 31 22.88 2.84 7.79
C THR A 31 22.73 1.32 7.84
N SER A 32 21.60 0.83 8.38
CA SER A 32 21.29 -0.60 8.44
C SER A 32 19.81 -0.83 8.27
N ILE A 33 19.45 -2.06 7.88
CA ILE A 33 18.06 -2.52 7.74
C ILE A 33 17.27 -2.25 9.03
N LYS A 34 17.86 -2.40 10.22
CA LYS A 34 17.18 -2.15 11.49
C LYS A 34 16.81 -0.68 11.74
N GLY A 35 17.49 0.25 11.07
CA GLY A 35 17.22 1.69 11.17
C GLY A 35 16.11 2.18 10.23
N LEU A 36 15.62 1.33 9.32
CA LEU A 36 14.51 1.65 8.45
C LEU A 36 13.19 1.59 9.23
N ASP A 37 12.35 2.62 9.06
CA ASP A 37 11.06 2.71 9.73
C ASP A 37 9.99 1.92 8.95
N TYR A 38 10.09 0.60 9.04
CA TYR A 38 9.14 -0.32 8.42
C TYR A 38 7.72 -0.17 8.98
N ARG A 39 7.56 0.39 10.18
CA ARG A 39 6.23 0.64 10.75
C ARG A 39 5.50 1.68 9.91
N ARG A 40 6.17 2.81 9.64
CA ARG A 40 5.60 3.85 8.77
C ARG A 40 5.34 3.33 7.36
N ALA A 41 6.29 2.61 6.76
CA ALA A 41 6.09 2.00 5.44
C ALA A 41 4.89 1.03 5.42
N ASN A 42 4.72 0.22 6.47
CA ASN A 42 3.58 -0.70 6.59
C ASN A 42 2.24 0.03 6.80
N GLU A 43 2.21 1.13 7.56
CA GLU A 43 1.02 1.97 7.75
C GLU A 43 0.55 2.59 6.42
N TYR A 44 1.47 3.16 5.64
CA TYR A 44 1.19 3.69 4.30
C TYR A 44 0.72 2.59 3.34
N LEU A 45 1.30 1.40 3.42
CA LEU A 45 0.90 0.28 2.58
C LEU A 45 -0.54 -0.15 2.87
N ILE A 46 -0.88 -0.32 4.15
CA ILE A 46 -2.24 -0.68 4.57
C ILE A 46 -3.24 0.35 4.04
N SER A 47 -2.96 1.65 4.20
CA SER A 47 -3.89 2.70 3.78
C SER A 47 -4.05 2.76 2.25
N ALA A 48 -2.95 2.59 1.49
CA ALA A 48 -2.97 2.57 0.03
C ALA A 48 -3.79 1.37 -0.52
N PHE A 49 -3.73 0.21 0.12
CA PHE A 49 -4.54 -0.96 -0.27
C PHE A 49 -5.99 -0.91 0.23
N ASP A 50 -6.24 -0.33 1.41
CA ASP A 50 -7.58 -0.21 1.95
C ASP A 50 -8.42 0.84 1.21
N ALA A 51 -7.80 1.91 0.69
CA ALA A 51 -8.53 2.98 0.01
C ALA A 51 -9.33 2.50 -1.23
N PRO A 52 -8.75 1.74 -2.20
CA PRO A 52 -9.49 1.15 -3.30
C PRO A 52 -10.64 0.26 -2.83
N ARG A 53 -10.37 -0.64 -1.87
CA ARG A 53 -11.37 -1.57 -1.32
C ARG A 53 -12.54 -0.84 -0.67
N ILE A 54 -12.25 0.15 0.16
CA ILE A 54 -13.26 0.97 0.84
C ILE A 54 -14.09 1.75 -0.19
N CYS A 55 -13.44 2.32 -1.20
CA CYS A 55 -14.13 3.02 -2.29
C CYS A 55 -15.15 2.11 -2.99
N GLU A 56 -14.73 0.91 -3.40
CA GLU A 56 -15.62 -0.07 -4.03
C GLU A 56 -16.74 -0.52 -3.10
N ASP A 57 -16.45 -0.73 -1.81
CA ASP A 57 -17.46 -1.07 -0.81
C ASP A 57 -18.53 0.02 -0.68
N ILE A 58 -18.14 1.30 -0.69
CA ILE A 58 -19.08 2.43 -0.65
C ILE A 58 -19.99 2.41 -1.90
N PHE A 59 -19.43 2.24 -3.09
CA PHE A 59 -20.22 2.22 -4.32
C PHE A 59 -21.18 1.04 -4.35
N THR A 60 -20.68 -0.17 -4.08
CA THR A 60 -21.45 -1.40 -4.23
C THR A 60 -22.45 -1.62 -3.10
N LYS A 61 -22.06 -1.38 -1.84
CA LYS A 61 -22.89 -1.68 -0.66
C LYS A 61 -23.77 -0.52 -0.24
N ILE A 62 -23.24 0.71 -0.27
CA ILE A 62 -23.96 1.90 0.21
C ILE A 62 -24.75 2.55 -0.94
N LYS A 63 -24.07 2.88 -2.05
CA LYS A 63 -24.69 3.55 -3.20
C LYS A 63 -25.46 2.58 -4.09
N LYS A 64 -25.25 1.26 -3.95
CA LYS A 64 -25.83 0.21 -4.80
C LYS A 64 -25.60 0.49 -6.30
N ALA A 65 -24.45 1.06 -6.62
CA ALA A 65 -24.05 1.48 -7.95
C ALA A 65 -22.68 0.90 -8.30
N LYS A 66 -22.36 0.86 -9.60
CA LYS A 66 -21.00 0.52 -10.03
C LYS A 66 -20.09 1.72 -9.81
N SER A 67 -18.90 1.48 -9.28
CA SER A 67 -17.84 2.49 -9.19
C SER A 67 -17.47 2.99 -10.59
N PRO A 68 -17.32 4.31 -10.80
CA PRO A 68 -16.88 4.88 -12.09
C PRO A 68 -15.47 4.43 -12.50
N ILE A 69 -14.67 3.97 -11.53
CA ILE A 69 -13.26 3.58 -11.70
C ILE A 69 -13.06 2.07 -11.47
N ARG A 70 -14.13 1.27 -11.53
CA ARG A 70 -14.12 -0.16 -11.18
C ARG A 70 -13.04 -0.96 -11.91
N ASP A 71 -12.74 -0.59 -13.15
CA ASP A 71 -11.79 -1.31 -14.01
C ASP A 71 -10.34 -0.80 -13.85
N GLU A 72 -10.12 0.30 -13.13
CA GLU A 72 -8.78 0.87 -12.84
C GLU A 72 -8.11 0.20 -11.63
N ASN A 73 -8.91 -0.35 -10.70
CA ASN A 73 -8.42 -0.98 -9.47
C ASN A 73 -7.72 -2.34 -9.68
N ASN A 74 -7.76 -2.92 -10.89
CA ASN A 74 -7.10 -4.19 -11.21
C ASN A 74 -5.59 -4.06 -11.49
N ASN A 75 -5.04 -2.84 -11.55
CA ASN A 75 -3.62 -2.60 -11.79
C ASN A 75 -2.80 -2.35 -10.50
N ILE A 76 -3.45 -2.45 -9.33
CA ILE A 76 -2.84 -2.16 -8.02
C ILE A 76 -2.50 -3.46 -7.25
N ILE A 77 -2.91 -4.64 -7.75
CA ILE A 77 -2.70 -5.95 -7.12
C ILE A 77 -1.70 -6.79 -7.92
#